data_AF-A0A315DWH3-F1
#
_entry.id   AF-A0A315DWH3-F1
#
_cell.length_a   1.000
_cell.length_b   1.000
_cell.length_c   1.000
_cell.angle_alpha   90.00
_cell.angle_beta   90.00
_cell.angle_gamma   90.00
#
_symmetry.space_group_name_H-M   'P 1'
#
loop_
_entity.id
_entity.type
_entity.pdbx_description
1 polymer ?
#
loop_
_entity_poly.entity_id
_entity_poly.type
_entity_poly.pdbx_seq_one_letter_code
_entity_poly.pdbx_strand_id
1 'polypeptide(L)' 'MAEISEPTGLSREQLYRSFSEKGNPTLKTMLAVMKALGIDMTAKLHLSV' A
#
# COMPACT_ATOMS: atom_id res chain seq x y z
N MET A 1 5.03 8.35 7.04
CA MET A 1 3.73 8.50 6.34
C MET A 1 3.49 9.87 5.74
N ALA A 2 4.02 10.96 6.31
CA ALA A 2 3.88 12.30 5.72
C ALA A 2 4.36 12.38 4.26
N GLU A 3 5.54 11.84 3.97
CA GLU A 3 6.15 11.81 2.63
C GLU A 3 5.39 10.92 1.63
N ILE A 4 4.58 9.97 2.10
CA ILE A 4 3.78 9.08 1.25
C ILE A 4 2.40 9.69 0.95
N SER A 5 1.92 10.58 1.83
CA SER A 5 0.57 11.17 1.76
C SER A 5 0.35 11.97 0.47
N GLU A 6 1.30 12.84 0.11
CA GLU A 6 1.23 13.65 -1.12
C GLU A 6 1.24 12.81 -2.41
N PRO A 7 2.24 11.94 -2.67
CA PRO A 7 2.29 11.18 -3.92
C PRO A 7 1.18 10.14 -4.05
N THR A 8 0.58 9.68 -2.94
CA THR A 8 -0.54 8.73 -2.96
C THR A 8 -1.91 9.40 -2.98
N GLY A 9 -2.00 10.70 -2.64
CA GLY A 9 -3.27 11.41 -2.43
C GLY A 9 -4.09 10.89 -1.23
N LEU A 10 -3.47 10.08 -0.36
CA LEU A 10 -4.12 9.52 0.83
C LEU A 10 -3.83 10.41 2.03
N SER A 11 -4.82 10.61 2.90
CA SER A 11 -4.57 11.34 4.14
C SER A 11 -3.63 10.56 5.05
N ARG A 12 -2.87 11.27 5.90
CA ARG A 12 -2.01 10.64 6.91
C ARG A 12 -2.80 9.69 7.81
N GLU A 13 -4.01 10.09 8.23
CA GLU A 13 -4.90 9.25 9.04
C GLU A 13 -5.28 7.96 8.31
N GLN A 14 -5.63 8.05 7.02
CA GLN A 14 -5.96 6.86 6.23
C GLN A 14 -4.76 5.94 6.10
N LEU A 15 -3.55 6.48 5.89
CA LEU A 15 -2.32 5.69 5.88
C LEU A 15 -2.10 5.01 7.23
N TYR A 16 -2.22 5.72 8.35
CA TYR A 16 -2.06 5.15 9.69
C TYR A 16 -3.09 4.06 9.97
N ARG A 17 -4.36 4.29 9.67
CA ARG A 17 -5.41 3.27 9.87
C ARG A 17 -5.18 2.05 9.00
N SER A 18 -4.83 2.25 7.72
CA SER A 18 -4.69 1.17 6.75
C SER A 18 -3.45 0.30 6.99
N PHE A 19 -2.34 0.88 7.47
CA PHE A 19 -1.06 0.17 7.66
C PHE A 19 -0.64 0.06 9.14
N SER A 20 -1.58 0.23 10.07
CA SER A 20 -1.37 -0.11 11.48
C SER A 20 -1.31 -1.63 11.69
N GLU A 21 -0.95 -2.09 12.89
CA GLU A 21 -0.95 -3.52 13.25
C GLU A 21 -2.30 -4.22 13.00
N LYS A 22 -3.41 -3.48 13.17
CA LYS A 22 -4.78 -3.97 12.92
C LYS A 22 -5.36 -3.45 11.60
N GLY A 23 -4.52 -2.84 10.78
CA GLY A 23 -4.93 -2.25 9.51
C GLY A 23 -5.38 -3.30 8.52
N ASN A 24 -6.24 -2.88 7.58
CA ASN A 24 -6.69 -3.71 6.48
C ASN A 24 -6.74 -2.83 5.21
N PRO A 25 -5.60 -2.61 4.54
CA PRO A 25 -5.55 -1.79 3.36
C PRO A 25 -6.28 -2.50 2.21
N THR A 26 -7.06 -1.76 1.43
CA THR A 26 -7.54 -2.31 0.16
C THR A 26 -6.38 -2.54 -0.80
N LEU A 27 -6.55 -3.41 -1.80
CA LEU A 27 -5.53 -3.61 -2.84
C LEU A 27 -5.16 -2.30 -3.55
N LYS A 28 -6.14 -1.42 -3.80
CA LYS A 28 -5.91 -0.08 -4.37
C LYS A 28 -4.98 0.75 -3.49
N THR A 29 -5.24 0.77 -2.18
CA THR A 29 -4.41 1.48 -1.19
C THR A 29 -2.98 0.94 -1.19
N MET A 30 -2.83 -0.39 -1.20
CA MET A 30 -1.52 -1.05 -1.22
C MET A 30 -0.73 -0.66 -2.48
N LEU A 31 -1.33 -0.79 -3.66
CA LEU A 31 -0.68 -0.47 -4.94
C LEU A 31 -0.29 1.00 -5.05
N ALA A 32 -1.12 1.93 -4.57
CA ALA A 32 -0.79 3.35 -4.54
C ALA A 32 0.48 3.62 -3.70
N VAL A 33 0.57 3.01 -2.52
CA VAL A 33 1.73 3.15 -1.63
C VAL A 33 2.97 2.50 -2.24
N MET A 34 2.86 1.30 -2.82
CA MET A 34 3.99 0.64 -3.50
C MET A 34 4.55 1.51 -4.63
N LYS A 35 3.68 2.10 -5.45
CA LYS A 35 4.08 3.03 -6.50
C LYS A 35 4.80 4.26 -5.94
N ALA A 36 4.29 4.87 -4.87
CA ALA A 36 4.93 6.03 -4.23
C ALA A 36 6.30 5.70 -3.63
N LEU A 37 6.54 4.43 -3.26
CA LEU A 37 7.83 3.94 -2.77
C LEU A 37 8.77 3.47 -3.88
N GLY A 38 8.35 3.52 -5.15
CA GLY A 38 9.13 3.00 -6.28
C GLY A 38 9.25 1.46 -6.28
N ILE A 39 8.27 0.77 -5.71
CA ILE A 39 8.23 -0.70 -5.64
C ILE A 39 7.23 -1.23 -6.67
N ASP A 40 7.69 -2.09 -7.56
CA ASP A 40 6.83 -2.84 -8.48
C ASP A 40 6.34 -4.15 -7.87
N MET A 41 5.05 -4.44 -8.06
CA MET A 41 4.43 -5.71 -7.67
C MET A 41 4.14 -6.55 -8.90
N THR A 42 4.49 -7.83 -8.86
CA THR A 42 4.11 -8.80 -9.90
C THR A 42 3.43 -9.99 -9.25
N ALA A 43 2.37 -10.49 -9.89
CA ALA A 43 1.77 -11.76 -9.52
C ALA A 43 2.60 -12.90 -10.12
N LYS A 44 2.79 -13.96 -9.36
CA LYS A 44 3.36 -15.23 -9.84
C LYS A 44 2.34 -16.34 -9.61
N LEU A 45 2.30 -17.30 -10.52
CA LEU A 45 1.46 -18.49 -10.35
C LEU A 45 1.91 -19.23 -9.09
N HIS A 46 0.98 -19.45 -8.16
CA HIS A 46 1.22 -20.29 -7.00
C HIS A 46 1.03 -21.75 -7.41
N LEU A 47 2.14 -22.43 -7.72
CA LEU A 47 2.14 -23.85 -7.99
C LEU A 47 2.21 -24.59 -6.64
N SER A 48 1.09 -25.16 -6.22
CA SER A 48 1.04 -26.13 -5.13
C SER A 48 1.63 -27.44 -5.65
N VAL A 49 2.95 -27.58 -5.59
CA VAL A 49 3.65 -28.86 -5.87
C VAL A 49 3.67 -29.70 -4.60
#